data_AF-A0A2M7IWQ2-F1
#
_entry.id   AF-A0A2M7IWQ2-F1
#
_cell.length_a   1.000
_cell.length_b   1.000
_cell.length_c   1.000
_cell.angle_alpha   90.00
_cell.angle_beta   90.00
_cell.angle_gamma   90.00
#
_symmetry.space_group_name_H-M   'P 1'
#
loop_
_entity.id
_entity.type
_entity.pdbx_description
1 polymer ?
#
loop_
_entity_poly.entity_id
_entity_poly.type
_entity_poly.pdbx_seq_one_letter_code
_entity_poly.pdbx_strand_id
1 'polypeptide(L)' 'METTRCFREQVIMKRPYLREEWIESILKNPMKMVKQENDDRIRYWGFVKELGKYLRVVTLVDGKTVHNAFPDRDFKE' A
#
# COMPACT_ATOMS: atom_id res chain seq x y z
N MET A 1 1.76 -12.45 -2.43
CA MET A 1 0.68 -11.62 -1.86
C MET A 1 -0.66 -12.19 -2.28
N GLU A 2 -1.65 -12.29 -1.38
CA GLU A 2 -3.04 -12.51 -1.80
C GLU A 2 -3.64 -11.15 -2.18
N THR A 3 -3.83 -10.91 -3.47
CA THR A 3 -4.50 -9.70 -3.97
C THR A 3 -5.98 -9.99 -4.19
N THR A 4 -6.86 -9.13 -3.70
CA THR A 4 -8.27 -9.21 -4.08
C THR A 4 -8.43 -8.88 -5.56
N ARG A 5 -9.46 -9.45 -6.21
CA ARG A 5 -9.77 -9.16 -7.62
C ARG A 5 -9.94 -7.66 -7.88
N CYS A 6 -10.53 -6.95 -6.91
CA CYS A 6 -10.65 -5.48 -6.92
C CYS A 6 -9.32 -4.74 -6.91
N PHE A 7 -8.26 -5.28 -6.28
CA PHE A 7 -6.94 -4.65 -6.25
C PHE A 7 -6.29 -4.62 -7.64
N ARG A 8 -6.29 -5.76 -8.35
CA ARG A 8 -5.81 -5.84 -9.74
C ARG A 8 -6.62 -4.95 -10.68
N GLU A 9 -7.95 -4.99 -10.56
CA GLU A 9 -8.84 -4.29 -11.49
C GLU A 9 -8.90 -2.77 -11.24
N GLN A 10 -8.79 -2.31 -9.99
CA GLN A 10 -9.01 -0.88 -9.68
C GLN A 10 -7.72 -0.11 -9.40
N VAL A 11 -6.69 -0.75 -8.82
CA VAL A 11 -5.44 -0.06 -8.44
C VAL A 11 -4.45 -0.11 -9.60
N ILE A 12 -4.19 -1.29 -10.16
CA ILE A 12 -3.22 -1.44 -11.26
C ILE A 12 -3.73 -0.75 -12.53
N MET A 13 -5.01 -0.90 -12.90
CA MET A 13 -5.55 -0.21 -14.09
C MET A 13 -5.44 1.32 -14.00
N LYS A 14 -5.70 1.91 -12.82
CA LYS A 14 -5.63 3.37 -12.64
C LYS A 14 -4.19 3.88 -12.44
N ARG A 15 -3.26 2.99 -12.09
CA ARG A 15 -1.86 3.32 -11.78
C ARG A 15 -0.93 2.22 -12.32
N PRO A 16 -0.78 2.13 -13.66
CA PRO A 16 0.01 1.07 -14.29
C PRO A 16 1.51 1.12 -13.93
N TYR A 17 1.97 2.25 -13.38
CA TYR A 17 3.33 2.41 -12.88
C TYR A 17 3.58 1.71 -11.53
N LEU A 18 2.53 1.34 -10.77
CA LEU A 18 2.70 0.64 -9.50
C LEU A 18 3.10 -0.81 -9.75
N ARG A 19 4.20 -1.22 -9.11
CA ARG A 19 4.67 -2.60 -9.14
C ARG A 19 4.19 -3.36 -7.91
N GLU A 20 3.75 -4.59 -8.10
CA GLU A 20 3.36 -5.48 -6.99
C GLU A 20 4.54 -5.66 -5.99
N GLU A 21 5.77 -5.74 -6.49
CA GLU A 21 7.00 -5.86 -5.69
C GLU A 21 7.16 -4.76 -4.64
N TRP A 22 6.81 -3.51 -4.97
CA TRP A 22 6.90 -2.39 -4.03
C TRP A 22 5.90 -2.57 -2.89
N ILE A 23 4.70 -3.03 -3.21
CA ILE A 23 3.63 -3.25 -2.24
C ILE A 23 4.01 -4.40 -1.31
N GLU A 24 4.51 -5.50 -1.87
CA GLU A 24 4.99 -6.64 -1.08
C GLU A 24 6.15 -6.26 -0.16
N SER A 25 7.11 -5.47 -0.66
CA SER A 25 8.24 -4.98 0.12
C SER A 25 7.78 -4.14 1.31
N ILE A 26 6.82 -3.23 1.09
CA ILE A 26 6.26 -2.37 2.14
C ILE A 26 5.45 -3.16 3.16
N LEU A 27 4.71 -4.19 2.74
CA LEU A 27 3.99 -5.05 3.68
C LEU A 27 4.95 -5.91 4.53
N LYS A 28 6.07 -6.36 3.95
CA LYS A 28 7.08 -7.16 4.66
C LYS A 28 7.90 -6.31 5.63
N ASN A 29 8.30 -5.11 5.22
CA ASN A 29 9.13 -4.21 6.02
C ASN A 29 8.62 -2.76 5.92
N PRO A 30 7.50 -2.44 6.57
CA PRO A 30 6.96 -1.10 6.54
C PRO A 30 7.83 -0.15 7.35
N MET A 31 8.05 1.03 6.80
CA MET A 31 8.69 2.12 7.54
C MET A 31 7.79 2.67 8.64
N LYS A 32 6.48 2.70 8.37
CA LYS A 32 5.46 3.05 9.35
C LYS A 32 4.24 2.19 9.15
N MET A 33 3.63 1.76 10.25
CA MET A 33 2.36 1.05 10.27
C MET A 33 1.41 1.76 11.23
N VAL A 34 0.20 2.05 10.79
CA VAL A 34 -0.86 2.63 11.61
C VAL A 34 -2.14 1.85 11.39
N LYS A 35 -2.67 1.26 12.47
CA LYS A 35 -4.00 0.65 12.48
C LYS A 35 -5.04 1.75 12.71
N GLN A 36 -6.10 1.76 11.92
CA GLN A 36 -7.23 2.68 12.10
C GLN A 36 -8.34 1.96 12.85
N GLU A 37 -8.64 2.40 14.07
CA GLU A 37 -9.65 1.79 14.94
C GLU A 37 -11.09 1.91 14.39
N ASN A 38 -11.35 2.88 13.49
CA ASN A 38 -12.71 3.19 13.02
C ASN A 38 -13.09 2.56 11.67
N ASP A 39 -12.14 2.07 10.88
CA ASP A 39 -12.37 1.64 9.48
C ASP A 39 -11.77 0.26 9.20
N ASP A 40 -11.36 -0.49 10.24
CA ASP A 40 -10.91 -1.87 10.09
C ASP A 40 -9.79 -2.03 9.03
N ARG A 41 -8.93 -1.01 8.96
CA ARG A 41 -7.87 -0.88 7.95
C ARG A 41 -6.53 -0.63 8.59
N ILE A 42 -5.51 -1.13 7.92
CA ILE A 42 -4.12 -0.90 8.31
C ILE A 42 -3.44 -0.14 7.19
N ARG A 43 -2.76 0.95 7.55
CA ARG A 43 -2.00 1.79 6.62
C ARG A 43 -0.52 1.49 6.85
N TYR A 44 0.17 1.17 5.76
CA TYR A 44 1.60 0.93 5.71
C TYR A 44 2.23 2.00 4.82
N TRP A 45 3.38 2.50 5.22
CA TRP A 45 4.19 3.42 4.41
C TRP A 45 5.55 2.79 4.17
N GLY A 46 6.09 3.02 2.97
CA GLY A 46 7.50 2.83 2.72
C GLY A 46 7.97 3.62 1.51
N PHE A 47 9.26 3.93 1.50
CA PHE A 47 9.87 4.71 0.43
C PHE A 47 10.17 3.81 -0.77
N VAL A 48 9.66 4.18 -1.93
CA VAL A 48 9.96 3.52 -3.20
C VAL A 48 11.03 4.33 -3.91
N LYS A 49 12.26 3.81 -3.98
CA LYS A 49 13.42 4.51 -4.54
C LYS A 49 13.21 4.84 -6.02
N GLU A 50 12.64 3.91 -6.77
CA GLU A 50 12.36 4.02 -8.20
C GLU A 50 11.30 5.07 -8.51
N LEU A 51 10.37 5.31 -7.58
CA LEU A 51 9.35 6.34 -7.70
C LEU A 51 9.79 7.68 -7.09
N GLY A 52 10.83 7.65 -6.23
CA GLY A 52 11.30 8.78 -5.44
C GLY A 52 10.27 9.31 -4.45
N LYS A 53 9.31 8.48 -4.01
CA LYS A 53 8.20 8.89 -3.13
C LYS A 53 7.85 7.81 -2.13
N TYR A 54 7.20 8.23 -1.04
CA TYR A 54 6.55 7.32 -0.13
C TYR A 54 5.28 6.75 -0.76
N LEU A 55 5.14 5.44 -0.70
CA LEU A 55 3.93 4.74 -1.11
C LEU A 55 3.15 4.37 0.16
N ARG A 56 1.87 4.72 0.18
CA ARG A 56 0.92 4.27 1.20
C ARG A 56 0.16 3.07 0.67
N VAL A 57 0.27 1.97 1.38
CA VAL A 57 -0.48 0.72 1.14
C VAL A 57 -1.52 0.59 2.24
N VAL A 58 -2.77 0.36 1.85
CA VAL A 58 -3.90 0.17 2.77
C VAL A 58 -4.38 -1.26 2.65
N THR A 59 -4.36 -2.01 3.75
CA THR A 59 -4.95 -3.34 3.84
C THR A 59 -6.21 -3.34 4.70
N LEU A 60 -6.95 -4.44 4.65
CA LEU A 60 -7.98 -4.76 5.65
C LEU A 60 -7.33 -5.17 6.99
N VAL A 61 -8.17 -5.47 7.99
CA VAL A 61 -7.76 -5.92 9.34
C VAL A 61 -6.83 -7.13 9.36
N ASP A 62 -6.88 -7.95 8.32
CA ASP A 62 -6.06 -9.15 8.19
C ASP A 62 -4.57 -8.84 7.92
N GLY A 63 -4.25 -7.58 7.57
CA GLY A 63 -2.89 -7.14 7.23
C GLY A 63 -2.33 -7.75 5.93
N LYS A 64 -3.16 -8.48 5.18
CA LYS A 64 -2.76 -9.25 3.98
C LYS A 64 -3.51 -8.78 2.75
N THR A 65 -4.81 -8.52 2.89
CA THR A 65 -5.66 -8.11 1.78
C THR A 65 -5.45 -6.64 1.47
N VAL A 66 -4.73 -6.35 0.38
CA VAL A 66 -4.53 -4.97 -0.07
C VAL A 66 -5.83 -4.42 -0.65
N HIS A 67 -6.32 -3.34 -0.05
CA HIS A 67 -7.49 -2.60 -0.50
C HIS A 67 -7.09 -1.47 -1.46
N ASN A 68 -6.01 -0.75 -1.17
CA ASN A 68 -5.57 0.38 -2.00
C ASN A 68 -4.05 0.61 -1.87
N ALA A 69 -3.43 1.18 -2.92
CA ALA A 69 -2.03 1.61 -2.88
C ALA A 69 -1.82 2.86 -3.75
N PHE A 70 -1.13 3.86 -3.21
CA PHE A 70 -0.85 5.10 -3.95
C PHE A 70 0.31 5.90 -3.34
N PRO A 71 0.99 6.75 -4.14
CA PRO A 71 2.02 7.64 -3.62
C PRO A 71 1.40 8.66 -2.66
N ASP A 72 1.93 8.72 -1.44
CA ASP A 72 1.50 9.66 -0.41
C ASP A 72 2.41 10.90 -0.46
N ARG A 73 1.81 12.05 -0.78
CA ARG A 73 2.54 13.32 -0.92
C ARG A 73 2.66 14.08 0.40
N ASP A 74 1.79 13.75 1.36
CA ASP A 74 1.72 14.45 2.64
C ASP A 74 2.56 13.74 3.71
N PHE A 75 2.95 12.48 3.45
CA PHE A 75 3.88 11.77 4.31
C PHE A 75 5.30 12.30 4.13
N LYS A 76 5.83 12.89 5.18
CA LYS A 76 7.24 13.25 5.36
C LYS A 76 7.74 12.51 6.59
N GLU A 77 8.93 11.92 6.48
CA GLU A 77 9.64 11.32 7.62
C GLU A 77 9.98 12.40 8.66
#